data_AF-A0A9E3H0W7-F1
#
_entry.id   AF-A0A9E3H0W7-F1
#
_cell.length_a   1.000
_cell.length_b   1.000
_cell.length_c   1.000
_cell.angle_alpha   90.00
_cell.angle_beta   90.00
_cell.angle_gamma   90.00
#
_symmetry.space_group_name_H-M   'P 1'
#
loop_
_entity.id
_entity.type
_entity.pdbx_description
1 polymer ?
#
loop_
_entity_poly.entity_id
_entity_poly.type
_entity_poly.pdbx_seq_one_letter_code
_entity_poly.pdbx_strand_id
1 'polypeptide(L)'
;MANVAVIGAQWGDEGKGKVVDWLASRAGIVVRFQGGHNAGHTLVVGNQTYKLSLLPSGLVRGKLGIIGNGVVVDPEALLAEIARVEAQGLRVTPENLRIADNAPLILPLHGALDRAREMARGEHKIGTTGRGIGPAYEDKVARRAIRLADLAEPETVAAKLDELLLHHNTLLAGLGAPVFEKQALFDGLMALAPRVLPFAEPVWERLDEARRAGTRILFEGAQAVMLDVDHGTYPFVTSSNTVAATAASGAGVGPGAVGFVLGIAKAYATRVGSGPFPTELSDATGTLLGDRGAEFGTVTGRRRRCGWFDAALVRQAVKVAGIQGLALTKLDVLDGLAELKIGVGYRIGGEVVRRLPAAPGAQAAAEAVFETMEGWSGSTRGARSWADLPAQAVKYVRRIEELTEAPVTLLSTSPERDDTILVRDPFEG
;
A
#
# COMPACT_ATOMS: atom_id res chain seq x y z
N MET A 1 -14.56 -2.64 21.49
CA MET A 1 -13.83 -1.56 20.80
C MET A 1 -13.05 -2.18 19.65
N ALA A 2 -13.24 -1.68 18.43
CA ALA A 2 -12.71 -2.32 17.23
C ALA A 2 -11.31 -1.78 16.87
N ASN A 3 -10.42 -2.66 16.47
CA ASN A 3 -9.26 -2.29 15.65
C ASN A 3 -9.70 -2.15 14.20
N VAL A 4 -8.92 -1.44 13.38
CA VAL A 4 -9.24 -1.24 11.97
C VAL A 4 -8.02 -1.51 11.12
N ALA A 5 -8.17 -2.29 10.04
CA ALA A 5 -7.18 -2.39 8.98
C ALA A 5 -7.64 -1.64 7.74
N VAL A 6 -6.74 -0.84 7.16
CA VAL A 6 -6.98 -0.10 5.92
C VAL A 6 -6.10 -0.66 4.82
N ILE A 7 -6.71 -1.17 3.76
CA ILE A 7 -5.99 -1.74 2.61
C ILE A 7 -6.53 -1.17 1.29
N GLY A 8 -5.72 -1.14 0.24
CA GLY A 8 -6.18 -0.75 -1.10
C GLY A 8 -6.85 -1.91 -1.81
N ALA A 9 -7.99 -1.69 -2.47
CA ALA A 9 -8.75 -2.74 -3.15
C ALA A 9 -8.42 -2.88 -4.65
N GLN A 10 -7.51 -2.05 -5.19
CA GLN A 10 -7.16 -2.00 -6.62
C GLN A 10 -5.64 -2.21 -6.81
N TRP A 11 -4.96 -1.37 -7.61
CA TRP A 11 -3.51 -1.45 -7.91
C TRP A 11 -2.68 -0.35 -7.24
N GLY A 12 -3.11 0.14 -6.08
CA GLY A 12 -2.43 1.20 -5.35
C GLY A 12 -2.90 2.58 -5.77
N ASP A 13 -2.59 3.57 -4.92
CA ASP A 13 -3.04 4.96 -5.05
C ASP A 13 -4.55 5.21 -4.89
N GLU A 14 -5.27 4.39 -4.13
CA GLU A 14 -6.71 4.57 -3.94
C GLU A 14 -7.09 5.79 -3.08
N GLY A 15 -6.13 6.64 -2.73
CA GLY A 15 -6.33 7.75 -1.79
C GLY A 15 -6.29 7.32 -0.32
N LYS A 16 -5.61 6.20 0.00
CA LYS A 16 -5.45 5.71 1.38
C LYS A 16 -5.03 6.80 2.36
N GLY A 17 -4.13 7.71 1.96
CA GLY A 17 -3.60 8.79 2.80
C GLY A 17 -4.69 9.61 3.50
N LYS A 18 -5.74 10.07 2.79
CA LYS A 18 -6.83 10.85 3.38
C LYS A 18 -7.62 10.06 4.44
N VAL A 19 -7.97 8.81 4.13
CA VAL A 19 -8.78 7.98 5.02
C VAL A 19 -7.96 7.53 6.23
N VAL A 20 -6.71 7.14 6.00
CA VAL A 20 -5.74 6.80 7.03
C VAL A 20 -5.51 7.99 7.96
N ASP A 21 -5.32 9.19 7.43
CA ASP A 21 -5.16 10.42 8.22
C ASP A 21 -6.35 10.66 9.16
N TRP A 22 -7.57 10.54 8.62
CA TRP A 22 -8.79 10.70 9.40
C TRP A 22 -8.90 9.64 10.51
N LEU A 23 -8.66 8.36 10.20
CA LEU A 23 -8.68 7.27 11.18
C LEU A 23 -7.55 7.39 12.21
N ALA A 24 -6.34 7.78 11.79
CA ALA A 24 -5.17 7.93 12.65
C ALA A 24 -5.41 8.97 13.74
N SER A 25 -6.16 10.05 13.43
CA SER A 25 -6.52 11.05 14.44
C SER A 25 -7.38 10.49 15.60
N ARG A 26 -8.04 9.35 15.38
CA ARG A 26 -8.95 8.68 16.33
C ARG A 26 -8.36 7.40 16.93
N ALA A 27 -7.19 6.98 16.47
CA ALA A 27 -6.44 5.84 16.97
C ALA A 27 -5.45 6.25 18.06
N GLY A 28 -5.10 5.31 18.95
CA GLY A 28 -3.99 5.47 19.89
C GLY A 28 -2.65 5.03 19.29
N ILE A 29 -2.69 4.03 18.40
CA ILE A 29 -1.52 3.43 17.75
C ILE A 29 -1.80 3.25 16.26
N VAL A 30 -0.81 3.56 15.41
CA VAL A 30 -0.85 3.26 13.97
C VAL A 30 0.29 2.33 13.60
N VAL A 31 -0.02 1.22 12.94
CA VAL A 31 0.91 0.13 12.66
C VAL A 31 1.06 -0.08 11.15
N ARG A 32 2.28 0.03 10.64
CA ARG A 32 2.65 -0.45 9.30
C ARG A 32 3.05 -1.92 9.41
N PHE A 33 2.43 -2.80 8.61
CA PHE A 33 2.60 -4.25 8.77
C PHE A 33 3.26 -4.95 7.57
N GLN A 34 3.46 -4.26 6.45
CA GLN A 34 4.12 -4.84 5.27
C GLN A 34 4.75 -3.76 4.38
N GLY A 35 5.54 -4.24 3.43
CA GLY A 35 6.18 -3.45 2.39
C GLY A 35 7.49 -2.89 2.91
N GLY A 36 7.87 -1.73 2.42
CA GLY A 36 9.01 -0.99 2.94
C GLY A 36 8.91 0.47 2.53
N HIS A 37 10.05 1.08 2.26
CA HIS A 37 10.09 2.43 1.73
C HIS A 37 9.66 2.51 0.26
N ASN A 38 9.14 1.46 -0.38
CA ASN A 38 8.56 1.49 -1.73
C ASN A 38 7.11 2.00 -1.78
N ALA A 39 6.45 2.03 -0.63
CA ALA A 39 5.17 2.67 -0.49
C ALA A 39 5.36 4.15 -0.21
N GLY A 40 4.35 4.94 -0.52
CA GLY A 40 4.27 6.29 0.00
C GLY A 40 2.85 6.78 0.02
N HIS A 41 2.52 7.58 1.03
CA HIS A 41 1.27 8.28 1.11
C HIS A 41 1.53 9.72 1.53
N THR A 42 0.70 10.62 1.01
CA THR A 42 0.78 12.04 1.32
C THR A 42 -0.30 12.35 2.34
N LEU A 43 0.08 13.01 3.43
CA LEU A 43 -0.81 13.54 4.46
C LEU A 43 -0.79 15.06 4.39
N VAL A 44 -1.97 15.67 4.49
CA VAL A 44 -2.11 17.13 4.57
C VAL A 44 -2.70 17.46 5.93
N VAL A 45 -1.92 18.12 6.79
CA VAL A 45 -2.33 18.48 8.16
C VAL A 45 -2.18 19.98 8.34
N GLY A 46 -3.32 20.67 8.48
CA GLY A 46 -3.35 22.13 8.38
C GLY A 46 -2.80 22.57 7.02
N ASN A 47 -1.79 23.44 7.03
CA ASN A 47 -1.14 23.94 5.81
C ASN A 47 0.14 23.17 5.44
N GLN A 48 0.44 22.06 6.12
CA GLN A 48 1.67 21.30 5.91
C GLN A 48 1.38 19.97 5.21
N THR A 49 2.26 19.63 4.26
CA THR A 49 2.20 18.37 3.52
C THR A 49 3.36 17.47 3.91
N TYR A 50 3.02 16.29 4.41
CA TYR A 50 3.97 15.24 4.81
C TYR A 50 3.93 14.12 3.78
N LYS A 51 5.08 13.79 3.19
CA LYS A 51 5.23 12.63 2.31
C LYS A 51 5.93 11.53 3.10
N LEU A 52 5.19 10.48 3.46
CA LEU A 52 5.73 9.37 4.24
C LEU A 52 5.98 8.14 3.36
N SER A 53 6.88 7.26 3.80
CA SER A 53 7.26 6.02 3.12
C SER A 53 7.38 4.84 4.07
N LEU A 54 8.24 4.89 5.09
CA LEU A 54 8.33 3.89 6.18
C LEU A 54 7.55 4.34 7.40
N LEU A 55 7.63 5.63 7.75
CA LEU A 55 7.00 6.15 8.96
C LEU A 55 5.47 5.97 8.91
N PRO A 56 4.86 5.39 9.96
CA PRO A 56 3.41 5.32 10.07
C PRO A 56 2.78 6.70 10.18
N SER A 57 1.59 6.87 9.59
CA SER A 57 0.87 8.15 9.58
C SER A 57 0.51 8.70 10.97
N GLY A 58 0.45 7.83 11.98
CA GLY A 58 0.18 8.20 13.37
C GLY A 58 1.16 9.22 13.95
N LEU A 59 2.43 9.20 13.51
CA LEU A 59 3.45 10.15 13.97
C LEU A 59 3.07 11.61 13.67
N VAL A 60 2.47 11.87 12.51
CA VAL A 60 2.01 13.21 12.10
C VAL A 60 0.85 13.69 12.99
N ARG A 61 0.12 12.75 13.60
CA ARG A 61 -0.98 13.01 14.54
C ARG A 61 -0.55 12.97 16.02
N GLY A 62 0.76 12.90 16.29
CA GLY A 62 1.29 12.77 17.65
C GLY A 62 0.88 11.46 18.34
N LYS A 63 0.57 10.42 17.56
CA LYS A 63 0.25 9.07 18.06
C LYS A 63 1.47 8.18 17.96
N LEU A 64 1.46 7.06 18.69
CA LEU A 64 2.49 6.04 18.59
C LEU A 64 2.45 5.40 17.20
N GLY A 65 3.53 5.55 16.44
CA GLY A 65 3.78 4.84 15.19
C GLY A 65 4.55 3.55 15.44
N ILE A 66 4.11 2.46 14.85
CA ILE A 66 4.79 1.16 14.90
C ILE A 66 5.09 0.65 13.50
N ILE A 67 6.34 0.24 13.28
CA ILE A 67 6.77 -0.54 12.12
C ILE A 67 6.84 -2.01 12.53
N GLY A 68 5.92 -2.81 12.04
CA GLY A 68 5.80 -4.23 12.35
C GLY A 68 6.83 -5.12 11.64
N ASN A 69 6.93 -6.36 12.10
CA ASN A 69 7.88 -7.38 11.63
C ASN A 69 7.68 -7.84 10.17
N GLY A 70 6.54 -7.50 9.57
CA GLY A 70 6.27 -7.76 8.17
C GLY A 70 6.93 -6.75 7.22
N VAL A 71 7.38 -5.59 7.72
CA VAL A 71 8.03 -4.54 6.93
C VAL A 71 9.52 -4.85 6.72
N VAL A 72 10.01 -4.67 5.50
CA VAL A 72 11.45 -4.62 5.19
C VAL A 72 11.97 -3.19 5.37
N VAL A 73 12.90 -2.99 6.29
CA VAL A 73 13.34 -1.66 6.75
C VAL A 73 14.71 -1.35 6.15
N ASP A 74 14.79 -0.28 5.36
CA ASP A 74 16.07 0.32 4.99
C ASP A 74 16.47 1.33 6.08
N PRO A 75 17.55 1.07 6.85
CA PRO A 75 17.94 1.96 7.96
C PRO A 75 18.33 3.36 7.49
N GLU A 76 18.97 3.49 6.34
CA GLU A 76 19.37 4.79 5.79
C GLU A 76 18.14 5.57 5.32
N ALA A 77 17.23 4.91 4.59
CA ALA A 77 16.00 5.54 4.14
C ALA A 77 15.11 5.96 5.32
N LEU A 78 15.05 5.15 6.38
CA LEU A 78 14.34 5.48 7.61
C LEU A 78 14.92 6.75 8.27
N LEU A 79 16.23 6.79 8.48
CA LEU A 79 16.88 7.94 9.13
C LEU A 79 16.78 9.21 8.28
N ALA A 80 16.87 9.09 6.95
CA ALA A 80 16.65 10.20 6.03
C ALA A 80 15.20 10.70 6.08
N GLU A 81 14.23 9.80 6.18
CA GLU A 81 12.83 10.16 6.35
C GLU A 81 12.55 10.83 7.69
N ILE A 82 13.12 10.33 8.78
CA ILE A 82 13.08 10.96 10.11
C ILE A 82 13.62 12.38 10.04
N ALA A 83 14.83 12.58 9.53
CA ALA A 83 15.43 13.90 9.41
C ALA A 83 14.57 14.87 8.58
N ARG A 84 13.95 14.38 7.50
CA ARG A 84 13.04 15.18 6.66
C ARG A 84 11.81 15.65 7.43
N VAL A 85 11.16 14.78 8.18
CA VAL A 85 9.94 15.16 8.92
C VAL A 85 10.26 16.01 10.16
N GLU A 86 11.44 15.82 10.77
CA GLU A 86 11.92 16.67 11.86
C GLU A 86 12.21 18.10 11.40
N ALA A 87 12.77 18.27 10.19
CA ALA A 87 12.91 19.57 9.57
C ALA A 87 11.57 20.28 9.28
N GLN A 88 10.45 19.53 9.28
CA GLN A 88 9.09 20.07 9.16
C GLN A 88 8.43 20.36 10.52
N GLY A 89 9.13 20.11 11.63
CA GLY A 89 8.66 20.39 12.99
C GLY A 89 8.04 19.20 13.72
N LEU A 90 8.05 18.00 13.13
CA LEU A 90 7.68 16.79 13.88
C LEU A 90 8.84 16.37 14.79
N ARG A 91 8.52 15.72 15.91
CA ARG A 91 9.53 15.11 16.79
C ARG A 91 9.41 13.61 16.65
N VAL A 92 10.48 12.92 16.27
CA VAL A 92 10.48 11.46 16.17
C VAL A 92 11.46 10.90 17.19
N THR A 93 10.93 10.18 18.17
CA THR A 93 11.73 9.63 19.26
C THR A 93 11.28 8.21 19.56
N PRO A 94 12.09 7.44 20.32
CA PRO A 94 11.67 6.14 20.81
C PRO A 94 10.27 6.19 21.46
N GLU A 95 9.89 7.25 22.19
CA GLU A 95 8.58 7.33 22.84
C GLU A 95 7.38 7.31 21.89
N ASN A 96 7.55 7.72 20.62
CA ASN A 96 6.46 7.78 19.63
C ASN A 96 6.70 6.99 18.35
N LEU A 97 7.87 6.39 18.16
CA LEU A 97 8.16 5.45 17.08
C LEU A 97 8.77 4.16 17.65
N ARG A 98 8.22 3.03 17.23
CA ARG A 98 8.72 1.70 17.56
C ARG A 98 8.87 0.85 16.31
N ILE A 99 9.88 -0.01 16.30
CA ILE A 99 10.17 -0.93 15.20
C ILE A 99 10.31 -2.31 15.78
N ALA A 100 9.66 -3.29 15.16
CA ALA A 100 9.81 -4.68 15.55
C ALA A 100 11.29 -5.07 15.43
N ASP A 101 11.86 -5.52 16.54
CA ASP A 101 13.24 -5.99 16.64
C ASP A 101 13.59 -7.07 15.59
N ASN A 102 12.62 -7.89 15.22
CA ASN A 102 12.76 -8.94 14.22
C ASN A 102 12.40 -8.50 12.78
N ALA A 103 12.24 -7.21 12.51
CA ALA A 103 12.03 -6.69 11.16
C ALA A 103 13.28 -6.92 10.28
N PRO A 104 13.14 -7.50 9.08
CA PRO A 104 14.26 -7.68 8.15
C PRO A 104 14.77 -6.34 7.60
N LEU A 105 16.08 -6.26 7.37
CA LEU A 105 16.73 -5.07 6.85
C LEU A 105 16.91 -5.11 5.33
N ILE A 106 16.76 -3.94 4.70
CA ILE A 106 17.21 -3.71 3.35
C ILE A 106 18.65 -3.18 3.42
N LEU A 107 19.55 -3.81 2.67
CA LEU A 107 20.96 -3.44 2.55
C LEU A 107 21.23 -2.87 1.15
N PRO A 108 22.34 -2.12 0.95
CA PRO A 108 22.71 -1.58 -0.35
C PRO A 108 22.73 -2.61 -1.49
N LEU A 109 23.15 -3.84 -1.19
CA LEU A 109 23.18 -4.96 -2.16
C LEU A 109 21.78 -5.33 -2.68
N HIS A 110 20.72 -5.18 -1.86
CA HIS A 110 19.36 -5.51 -2.29
C HIS A 110 18.89 -4.53 -3.36
N GLY A 111 19.14 -3.23 -3.15
CA GLY A 111 18.84 -2.20 -4.14
C GLY A 111 19.62 -2.40 -5.43
N ALA A 112 20.90 -2.76 -5.34
CA ALA A 112 21.73 -3.06 -6.51
C ALA A 112 21.19 -4.26 -7.30
N LEU A 113 20.86 -5.36 -6.61
CA LEU A 113 20.32 -6.56 -7.24
C LEU A 113 18.96 -6.33 -7.89
N ASP A 114 18.06 -5.59 -7.24
CA ASP A 114 16.75 -5.22 -7.77
C ASP A 114 16.89 -4.47 -9.11
N ARG A 115 17.76 -3.46 -9.14
CA ARG A 115 18.04 -2.70 -10.38
C ARG A 115 18.70 -3.57 -11.45
N ALA A 116 19.67 -4.40 -11.09
CA ALA A 116 20.36 -5.28 -12.04
C ALA A 116 19.39 -6.30 -12.68
N ARG A 117 18.52 -6.93 -11.88
CA ARG A 117 17.49 -7.86 -12.37
C ARG A 117 16.48 -7.17 -13.29
N GLU A 118 16.02 -5.97 -12.94
CA GLU A 118 15.12 -5.19 -13.81
C GLU A 118 15.79 -4.79 -15.13
N MET A 119 17.07 -4.42 -15.11
CA MET A 119 17.82 -4.14 -16.32
C MET A 119 17.93 -5.37 -17.22
N ALA A 120 18.26 -6.53 -16.65
CA ALA A 120 18.37 -7.80 -17.38
C ALA A 120 17.05 -8.28 -17.99
N ARG A 121 15.89 -7.89 -17.42
CA ARG A 121 14.56 -8.23 -17.95
C ARG A 121 14.18 -7.47 -19.24
N GLY A 122 14.90 -6.41 -19.60
CA GLY A 122 14.66 -5.68 -20.85
C GLY A 122 13.23 -5.13 -20.98
N GLU A 123 12.49 -5.59 -21.99
CA GLU A 123 11.09 -5.19 -22.22
C GLU A 123 10.10 -5.86 -21.25
N HIS A 124 10.50 -6.96 -20.60
CA HIS A 124 9.67 -7.71 -19.65
C HIS A 124 9.83 -7.22 -18.20
N LYS A 125 10.15 -5.93 -18.02
CA LYS A 125 10.28 -5.31 -16.69
C LYS A 125 8.99 -5.38 -15.91
N ILE A 126 9.12 -5.68 -14.61
CA ILE A 126 7.99 -5.59 -13.67
C ILE A 126 7.65 -4.11 -13.45
N GLY A 127 8.66 -3.24 -13.42
CA GLY A 127 8.57 -1.86 -12.99
C GLY A 127 8.75 -1.72 -11.49
N THR A 128 9.73 -2.41 -10.91
CA THR A 128 10.02 -2.29 -9.47
C THR A 128 10.49 -0.87 -9.12
N THR A 129 10.49 -0.55 -7.83
CA THR A 129 10.97 0.76 -7.36
C THR A 129 12.50 0.85 -7.31
N GLY A 130 13.23 -0.24 -7.58
CA GLY A 130 14.70 -0.29 -7.49
C GLY A 130 15.25 -0.12 -6.07
N ARG A 131 14.38 -0.30 -5.07
CA ARG A 131 14.60 -0.05 -3.64
C ARG A 131 14.97 -1.32 -2.86
N GLY A 132 15.12 -2.46 -3.53
CA GLY A 132 15.58 -3.69 -2.89
C GLY A 132 14.49 -4.45 -2.11
N ILE A 133 13.22 -4.12 -2.33
CA ILE A 133 12.09 -4.76 -1.62
C ILE A 133 12.02 -6.24 -1.90
N GLY A 134 12.06 -6.61 -3.19
CA GLY A 134 11.97 -8.00 -3.62
C GLY A 134 13.12 -8.84 -3.07
N PRO A 135 14.39 -8.46 -3.31
CA PRO A 135 15.54 -9.15 -2.74
C PRO A 135 15.51 -9.28 -1.21
N ALA A 136 15.09 -8.23 -0.49
CA ALA A 136 14.99 -8.31 0.98
C ALA A 136 13.90 -9.31 1.45
N TYR A 137 12.75 -9.37 0.76
CA TYR A 137 11.73 -10.38 1.05
C TYR A 137 12.20 -11.80 0.66
N GLU A 138 12.93 -11.94 -0.43
CA GLU A 138 13.55 -13.21 -0.84
C GLU A 138 14.47 -13.75 0.26
N ASP A 139 15.31 -12.89 0.83
CA ASP A 139 16.22 -13.25 1.92
C ASP A 139 15.49 -13.57 3.22
N LYS A 140 14.37 -12.88 3.50
CA LYS A 140 13.50 -13.18 4.64
C LYS A 140 12.99 -14.62 4.54
N VAL A 141 12.41 -15.01 3.40
CA VAL A 141 11.83 -16.35 3.23
C VAL A 141 12.90 -17.43 3.04
N ALA A 142 14.07 -17.06 2.51
CA ALA A 142 15.22 -17.96 2.42
C ALA A 142 15.97 -18.14 3.75
N ARG A 143 15.61 -17.36 4.79
CA ARG A 143 16.15 -17.42 6.16
C ARG A 143 17.59 -16.90 6.31
N ARG A 144 18.02 -15.99 5.43
CA ARG A 144 19.35 -15.35 5.47
C ARG A 144 19.34 -13.84 5.72
N ALA A 145 18.16 -13.24 5.85
CA ALA A 145 18.04 -11.81 6.12
C ALA A 145 18.70 -11.42 7.46
N ILE A 146 19.45 -10.31 7.43
CA ILE A 146 19.81 -9.55 8.63
C ILE A 146 18.55 -8.84 9.11
N ARG A 147 18.27 -8.88 10.41
CA ARG A 147 17.14 -8.25 11.10
C ARG A 147 17.65 -7.14 12.01
N LEU A 148 16.75 -6.25 12.43
CA LEU A 148 17.11 -5.09 13.26
C LEU A 148 17.84 -5.48 14.56
N ALA A 149 17.37 -6.53 15.25
CA ALA A 149 17.99 -7.04 16.48
C ALA A 149 19.43 -7.52 16.28
N ASP A 150 19.76 -8.05 15.10
CA ASP A 150 21.12 -8.53 14.81
C ASP A 150 22.15 -7.39 14.91
N LEU A 151 21.75 -6.13 14.70
CA LEU A 151 22.66 -4.99 14.78
C LEU A 151 23.24 -4.79 16.19
N ALA A 152 22.66 -5.39 17.23
CA ALA A 152 23.21 -5.42 18.58
C ALA A 152 24.32 -6.48 18.76
N GLU A 153 24.49 -7.38 17.79
CA GLU A 153 25.41 -8.52 17.82
C GLU A 153 26.37 -8.47 16.61
N PRO A 154 27.48 -7.72 16.69
CA PRO A 154 28.39 -7.54 15.56
C PRO A 154 28.90 -8.85 14.96
N GLU A 155 29.18 -9.86 15.78
CA GLU A 155 29.62 -11.18 15.31
C GLU A 155 28.53 -11.88 14.46
N THR A 156 27.27 -11.78 14.89
CA THR A 156 26.11 -12.31 14.15
C THR A 156 25.95 -11.59 12.79
N VAL A 157 26.10 -10.27 12.75
CA VAL A 157 26.09 -9.50 11.49
C VAL A 157 27.21 -9.95 10.57
N ALA A 158 28.43 -10.09 11.09
CA ALA A 158 29.59 -10.48 10.29
C ALA A 158 29.40 -11.86 9.65
N ALA A 159 28.87 -12.84 10.40
CA ALA A 159 28.59 -14.17 9.89
C ALA A 159 27.47 -14.17 8.83
N LYS A 160 26.38 -13.43 9.05
CA LYS A 160 25.29 -13.29 8.08
C LYS A 160 25.73 -12.60 6.79
N LEU A 161 26.64 -11.63 6.88
CA LEU A 161 27.21 -10.99 5.69
C LEU A 161 28.03 -11.96 4.82
N ASP A 162 28.71 -12.96 5.41
CA ASP A 162 29.42 -13.98 4.63
C ASP A 162 28.45 -14.77 3.74
N GLU A 163 27.34 -15.24 4.31
CA GLU A 163 26.31 -16.00 3.59
C GLU A 163 25.63 -15.12 2.52
N LEU A 164 25.25 -13.89 2.89
CA LEU A 164 24.60 -12.96 1.98
C LEU A 164 25.49 -12.60 0.79
N LEU A 165 26.77 -12.31 1.02
CA LEU A 165 27.68 -11.94 -0.05
C LEU A 165 28.03 -13.10 -0.95
N LEU A 166 28.17 -14.32 -0.42
CA LEU A 166 28.34 -15.51 -1.24
C LEU A 166 27.18 -15.66 -2.25
N HIS A 167 25.94 -15.47 -1.79
CA HIS A 167 24.76 -15.55 -2.65
C HIS A 167 24.66 -14.37 -3.62
N HIS A 168 24.67 -13.15 -3.10
CA HIS A 168 24.34 -11.95 -3.88
C HIS A 168 25.48 -11.47 -4.78
N ASN A 169 26.75 -11.55 -4.36
CA ASN A 169 27.85 -11.16 -5.25
C ASN A 169 27.97 -12.11 -6.44
N THR A 170 27.67 -13.40 -6.27
CA THR A 170 27.62 -14.35 -7.38
C THR A 170 26.57 -13.93 -8.41
N LEU A 171 25.37 -13.55 -7.96
CA LEU A 171 24.30 -13.07 -8.83
C LEU A 171 24.64 -11.73 -9.48
N LEU A 172 25.16 -10.77 -8.72
CA LEU A 172 25.53 -9.45 -9.22
C LEU A 172 26.63 -9.55 -10.29
N ALA A 173 27.67 -10.35 -10.03
CA ALA A 173 28.73 -10.60 -11.00
C ALA A 173 28.19 -11.25 -12.29
N GLY A 174 27.31 -12.25 -12.16
CA GLY A 174 26.65 -12.88 -13.31
C GLY A 174 25.76 -11.94 -14.13
N LEU A 175 25.24 -10.87 -13.50
CA LEU A 175 24.47 -9.81 -14.14
C LEU A 175 25.34 -8.64 -14.63
N GLY A 176 26.67 -8.71 -14.48
CA GLY A 176 27.60 -7.62 -14.83
C GLY A 176 27.47 -6.38 -13.95
N ALA A 177 26.92 -6.52 -12.74
CA ALA A 177 26.77 -5.44 -11.77
C ALA A 177 27.93 -5.42 -10.76
N PRO A 178 28.25 -4.24 -10.16
CA PRO A 178 29.25 -4.16 -9.11
C PRO A 178 28.92 -5.05 -7.90
N VAL A 179 29.94 -5.72 -7.38
CA VAL A 179 29.87 -6.54 -6.16
C VAL A 179 30.16 -5.71 -4.91
N PHE A 180 29.82 -6.25 -3.74
CA PHE A 180 30.01 -5.57 -2.45
C PHE A 180 31.09 -6.24 -1.60
N GLU A 181 31.86 -5.42 -0.90
CA GLU A 181 32.87 -5.87 0.06
C GLU A 181 32.28 -6.00 1.46
N LYS A 182 32.62 -7.09 2.16
CA LYS A 182 32.12 -7.38 3.51
C LYS A 182 32.40 -6.25 4.49
N GLN A 183 33.65 -5.80 4.55
CA GLN A 183 34.08 -4.81 5.54
C GLN A 183 33.32 -3.49 5.39
N ALA A 184 33.12 -3.01 4.15
CA ALA A 184 32.41 -1.76 3.90
C ALA A 184 30.93 -1.84 4.32
N LEU A 185 30.25 -2.96 4.03
CA LEU A 185 28.86 -3.17 4.48
C LEU A 185 28.76 -3.30 6.00
N PHE A 186 29.69 -4.02 6.61
CA PHE A 186 29.75 -4.19 8.06
C PHE A 186 29.94 -2.84 8.77
N ASP A 187 30.92 -2.04 8.35
CA ASP A 187 31.21 -0.73 8.92
C ASP A 187 30.00 0.21 8.78
N GLY A 188 29.34 0.19 7.62
CA GLY A 188 28.11 0.94 7.38
C GLY A 188 26.97 0.54 8.34
N LEU A 189 26.74 -0.76 8.52
CA LEU A 189 25.72 -1.25 9.45
C LEU A 189 26.03 -0.89 10.91
N MET A 190 27.29 -1.02 11.33
CA MET A 190 27.72 -0.66 12.68
C MET A 190 27.62 0.84 12.94
N ALA A 191 27.83 1.69 11.93
CA ALA A 191 27.59 3.13 12.04
C ALA A 191 26.10 3.49 12.18
N LEU A 192 25.21 2.70 11.57
CA LEU A 192 23.76 2.90 11.63
C LEU A 192 23.14 2.36 12.93
N ALA A 193 23.67 1.25 13.46
CA ALA A 193 23.18 0.56 14.65
C ALA A 193 22.80 1.47 15.83
N PRO A 194 23.67 2.35 16.36
CA PRO A 194 23.34 3.19 17.52
C PRO A 194 22.20 4.19 17.25
N ARG A 195 21.89 4.48 15.98
CA ARG A 195 20.82 5.41 15.59
C ARG A 195 19.47 4.73 15.40
N VAL A 196 19.44 3.43 15.10
CA VAL A 196 18.20 2.68 14.83
C VAL A 196 17.78 1.74 15.95
N LEU A 197 18.75 1.15 16.68
CA LEU A 197 18.48 0.27 17.82
C LEU A 197 17.63 0.92 18.93
N PRO A 198 17.70 2.25 19.21
CA PRO A 198 16.83 2.88 20.20
C PRO A 198 15.32 2.76 19.89
N PHE A 199 14.95 2.52 18.62
CA PHE A 199 13.56 2.33 18.23
C PHE A 199 13.11 0.85 18.27
N ALA A 200 14.05 -0.09 18.42
CA ALA A 200 13.77 -1.53 18.40
C ALA A 200 13.06 -1.97 19.69
N GLU A 201 11.96 -2.70 19.56
CA GLU A 201 11.29 -3.39 20.69
C GLU A 201 10.57 -4.66 20.22
N PRO A 202 10.23 -5.60 21.12
CA PRO A 202 9.33 -6.71 20.82
C PRO A 202 7.89 -6.19 20.64
N VAL A 203 7.60 -5.65 19.46
CA VAL A 203 6.34 -4.96 19.12
C VAL A 203 5.08 -5.79 19.41
N TRP A 204 5.17 -7.12 19.31
CA TRP A 204 4.04 -8.00 19.59
C TRP A 204 3.56 -7.88 21.05
N GLU A 205 4.47 -7.67 22.02
CA GLU A 205 4.13 -7.47 23.43
C GLU A 205 3.42 -6.13 23.61
N ARG A 206 4.01 -5.06 23.06
CA ARG A 206 3.43 -3.70 23.08
C ARG A 206 1.99 -3.68 22.54
N LEU A 207 1.76 -4.36 21.42
CA LEU A 207 0.46 -4.39 20.78
C LEU A 207 -0.55 -5.23 21.57
N ASP A 208 -0.13 -6.33 22.19
CA ASP A 208 -1.03 -7.11 23.05
C ASP A 208 -1.42 -6.32 24.31
N GLU A 209 -0.48 -5.63 24.96
CA GLU A 209 -0.75 -4.75 26.09
C GLU A 209 -1.75 -3.64 25.72
N ALA A 210 -1.48 -2.92 24.62
CA ALA A 210 -2.35 -1.85 24.15
C ALA A 210 -3.76 -2.35 23.83
N ARG A 211 -3.87 -3.52 23.20
CA ARG A 211 -5.14 -4.19 22.88
C ARG A 211 -5.90 -4.56 24.15
N ARG A 212 -5.23 -5.15 25.15
CA ARG A 212 -5.85 -5.50 26.45
C ARG A 212 -6.33 -4.26 27.19
N ALA A 213 -5.62 -3.14 27.05
CA ALA A 213 -6.02 -1.83 27.59
C ALA A 213 -7.16 -1.15 26.78
N GLY A 214 -7.67 -1.77 25.70
CA GLY A 214 -8.74 -1.23 24.88
C GLY A 214 -8.30 -0.08 23.96
N THR A 215 -7.00 0.08 23.73
CA THR A 215 -6.47 1.10 22.82
C THR A 215 -6.88 0.79 21.39
N ARG A 216 -7.41 1.79 20.67
CA ARG A 216 -7.72 1.67 19.24
C ARG A 216 -6.43 1.58 18.43
N ILE A 217 -6.27 0.47 17.69
CA ILE A 217 -5.13 0.25 16.80
C ILE A 217 -5.61 0.36 15.35
N LEU A 218 -4.88 1.17 14.56
CA LEU A 218 -5.06 1.29 13.11
C LEU A 218 -3.92 0.56 12.40
N PHE A 219 -4.24 -0.46 11.60
CA PHE A 219 -3.30 -1.12 10.72
C PHE A 219 -3.31 -0.44 9.35
N GLU A 220 -2.18 0.17 9.00
CA GLU A 220 -1.99 0.93 7.77
C GLU A 220 -1.37 0.04 6.69
N GLY A 221 -2.18 -0.33 5.69
CA GLY A 221 -1.73 -1.12 4.54
C GLY A 221 -1.00 -0.28 3.50
N ALA A 222 0.10 -0.82 3.01
CA ALA A 222 0.80 -0.31 1.85
C ALA A 222 0.31 -0.99 0.56
N GLN A 223 0.53 -0.37 -0.61
CA GLN A 223 0.06 -0.91 -1.91
C GLN A 223 -1.42 -1.33 -1.86
N ALA A 224 -1.81 -2.38 -2.57
CA ALA A 224 -3.19 -2.80 -2.71
C ALA A 224 -3.28 -4.26 -3.15
N VAL A 225 -4.46 -4.84 -2.98
CA VAL A 225 -4.72 -6.28 -3.19
C VAL A 225 -4.28 -6.77 -4.57
N MET A 226 -4.43 -5.96 -5.63
CA MET A 226 -4.02 -6.41 -6.97
C MET A 226 -2.51 -6.32 -7.24
N LEU A 227 -1.75 -5.82 -6.27
CA LEU A 227 -0.30 -5.90 -6.19
C LEU A 227 0.17 -6.93 -5.15
N ASP A 228 -0.73 -7.70 -4.54
CA ASP A 228 -0.39 -8.80 -3.64
C ASP A 228 0.42 -9.89 -4.37
N VAL A 229 1.43 -10.43 -3.70
CA VAL A 229 2.30 -11.47 -4.29
C VAL A 229 1.55 -12.75 -4.66
N ASP A 230 0.49 -13.10 -3.92
CA ASP A 230 -0.31 -14.32 -4.14
C ASP A 230 -1.62 -14.02 -4.87
N HIS A 231 -2.25 -12.88 -4.56
CA HIS A 231 -3.60 -12.57 -5.02
C HIS A 231 -3.68 -11.51 -6.12
N GLY A 232 -2.55 -10.89 -6.47
CA GLY A 232 -2.46 -9.83 -7.46
C GLY A 232 -2.24 -10.31 -8.89
N THR A 233 -1.89 -9.38 -9.77
CA THR A 233 -1.58 -9.67 -11.18
C THR A 233 -0.16 -10.19 -11.37
N TYR A 234 0.17 -11.32 -10.75
CA TYR A 234 1.51 -11.91 -10.81
C TYR A 234 1.98 -12.12 -12.27
N PRO A 235 3.24 -11.80 -12.63
CA PRO A 235 4.34 -11.35 -11.77
C PRO A 235 4.40 -9.83 -11.53
N PHE A 236 3.44 -9.04 -12.04
CA PHE A 236 3.40 -7.58 -11.94
C PHE A 236 2.84 -7.12 -10.58
N VAL A 237 3.52 -7.50 -9.50
CA VAL A 237 3.10 -7.36 -8.10
C VAL A 237 4.27 -6.91 -7.22
N THR A 238 3.99 -6.53 -5.97
CA THR A 238 5.04 -6.40 -4.95
C THR A 238 5.39 -7.79 -4.39
N SER A 239 6.51 -7.88 -3.66
CA SER A 239 6.97 -9.13 -3.03
C SER A 239 6.42 -9.34 -1.62
N SER A 240 5.33 -8.65 -1.27
CA SER A 240 4.64 -8.75 0.01
C SER A 240 3.17 -9.06 -0.21
N ASN A 241 2.55 -9.66 0.80
CA ASN A 241 1.11 -9.69 0.89
C ASN A 241 0.58 -8.32 1.33
N THR A 242 -0.48 -7.88 0.68
CA THR A 242 -1.14 -6.59 0.88
C THR A 242 -2.56 -6.76 1.44
N VAL A 243 -3.05 -8.00 1.54
CA VAL A 243 -4.33 -8.36 2.17
C VAL A 243 -4.33 -8.12 3.69
N ALA A 244 -5.52 -7.97 4.28
CA ALA A 244 -5.66 -7.62 5.69
C ALA A 244 -5.17 -8.71 6.66
N ALA A 245 -5.20 -9.98 6.27
CA ALA A 245 -4.67 -11.07 7.09
C ALA A 245 -3.18 -10.86 7.44
N THR A 246 -2.42 -10.19 6.58
CA THR A 246 -1.02 -9.85 6.81
C THR A 246 -0.83 -8.81 7.90
N ALA A 247 -1.86 -8.04 8.26
CA ALA A 247 -1.79 -7.15 9.43
C ALA A 247 -1.56 -7.95 10.73
N ALA A 248 -2.10 -9.17 10.81
CA ALA A 248 -1.89 -10.05 11.95
C ALA A 248 -0.43 -10.52 12.02
N SER A 249 0.01 -11.28 11.01
CA SER A 249 1.35 -11.87 10.97
C SER A 249 2.47 -10.86 10.82
N GLY A 250 2.21 -9.71 10.18
CA GLY A 250 3.16 -8.63 9.95
C GLY A 250 3.27 -7.60 11.07
N ALA A 251 2.40 -7.67 12.09
CA ALA A 251 2.52 -6.89 13.31
C ALA A 251 2.74 -7.73 14.58
N GLY A 252 2.55 -9.06 14.50
CA GLY A 252 2.66 -9.95 15.66
C GLY A 252 1.39 -9.97 16.52
N VAL A 253 0.20 -9.84 15.91
CA VAL A 253 -1.08 -9.96 16.60
C VAL A 253 -1.87 -11.17 16.10
N GLY A 254 -2.78 -11.71 16.92
CA GLY A 254 -3.68 -12.78 16.49
C GLY A 254 -4.61 -12.34 15.36
N PRO A 255 -5.04 -13.24 14.45
CA PRO A 255 -5.87 -12.87 13.29
C PRO A 255 -7.19 -12.20 13.69
N GLY A 256 -7.83 -12.64 14.79
CA GLY A 256 -9.04 -12.01 15.31
C GLY A 256 -8.85 -10.60 15.89
N ALA A 257 -7.60 -10.15 16.08
CA ALA A 257 -7.29 -8.82 16.61
C ALA A 257 -7.20 -7.74 15.54
N VAL A 258 -7.22 -8.09 14.24
CA VAL A 258 -7.18 -7.11 13.14
C VAL A 258 -8.43 -6.21 13.15
N GLY A 259 -9.58 -6.77 13.54
CA GLY A 259 -10.84 -6.04 13.67
C GLY A 259 -11.52 -5.78 12.33
N PHE A 260 -12.03 -4.55 12.13
CA PHE A 260 -12.77 -4.18 10.92
C PHE A 260 -11.82 -3.93 9.74
N VAL A 261 -12.09 -4.54 8.58
CA VAL A 261 -11.29 -4.32 7.37
C VAL A 261 -11.99 -3.34 6.43
N LEU A 262 -11.39 -2.15 6.30
CA LEU A 262 -11.81 -1.11 5.37
C LEU A 262 -10.97 -1.16 4.08
N GLY A 263 -11.62 -1.47 2.97
CA GLY A 263 -11.00 -1.44 1.64
C GLY A 263 -11.14 -0.06 1.00
N ILE A 264 -10.05 0.55 0.56
CA ILE A 264 -10.10 1.82 -0.17
C ILE A 264 -10.15 1.53 -1.67
N ALA A 265 -11.12 2.11 -2.37
CA ALA A 265 -11.25 2.02 -3.82
C ALA A 265 -11.51 3.42 -4.41
N LYS A 266 -10.87 3.75 -5.53
CA LYS A 266 -11.26 4.93 -6.32
C LYS A 266 -12.54 4.63 -7.10
N ALA A 267 -13.34 5.66 -7.39
CA ALA A 267 -14.53 5.57 -8.23
C ALA A 267 -14.25 5.20 -9.70
N TYR A 268 -12.96 5.12 -10.07
CA TYR A 268 -12.42 4.63 -11.34
C TYR A 268 -11.13 3.85 -11.03
N ALA A 269 -10.53 3.21 -12.03
CA ALA A 269 -9.33 2.42 -11.84
C ALA A 269 -8.08 3.17 -12.30
N THR A 270 -6.96 2.95 -11.60
CA THR A 270 -5.64 3.40 -12.03
C THR A 270 -4.60 2.35 -11.78
N ARG A 271 -3.55 2.32 -12.61
CA ARG A 271 -2.41 1.42 -12.41
C ARG A 271 -1.09 2.16 -12.58
N VAL A 272 -0.17 1.90 -11.66
CA VAL A 272 1.23 2.32 -11.76
C VAL A 272 2.05 1.14 -12.27
N GLY A 273 2.91 1.40 -13.27
CA GLY A 273 3.79 0.37 -13.83
C GLY A 273 3.11 -0.55 -14.85
N SER A 274 3.82 -1.63 -15.17
CA SER A 274 3.44 -2.60 -16.19
C SER A 274 2.34 -3.56 -15.69
N GLY A 275 1.84 -4.38 -16.61
CA GLY A 275 0.91 -5.48 -16.32
C GLY A 275 -0.52 -5.25 -16.82
N PRO A 276 -1.38 -6.28 -16.74
CA PRO A 276 -2.71 -6.28 -17.33
C PRO A 276 -3.62 -5.25 -16.66
N PHE A 277 -4.41 -4.54 -17.47
CA PHE A 277 -5.39 -3.58 -16.99
C PHE A 277 -6.63 -3.63 -17.91
N PRO A 278 -7.54 -4.60 -17.69
CA PRO A 278 -8.61 -4.88 -18.64
C PRO A 278 -9.58 -3.71 -18.87
N THR A 279 -9.76 -2.83 -17.88
CA THR A 279 -10.64 -1.64 -17.99
C THR A 279 -9.89 -0.35 -18.38
N GLU A 280 -8.64 -0.46 -18.83
CA GLU A 280 -7.83 0.70 -19.25
C GLU A 280 -8.48 1.46 -20.40
N LEU A 281 -8.33 2.79 -20.38
CA LEU A 281 -8.79 3.70 -21.40
C LEU A 281 -7.61 4.39 -22.08
N SER A 282 -7.54 4.24 -23.40
CA SER A 282 -6.57 4.93 -24.26
C SER A 282 -7.18 6.10 -25.04
N ASP A 283 -8.36 6.57 -24.62
CA ASP A 283 -9.14 7.61 -25.28
C ASP A 283 -9.15 8.95 -24.51
N ALA A 284 -9.98 9.89 -24.98
CA ALA A 284 -10.14 11.20 -24.34
C ALA A 284 -10.69 11.09 -22.91
N THR A 285 -11.50 10.07 -22.62
CA THR A 285 -12.03 9.83 -21.27
C THR A 285 -10.93 9.39 -20.32
N GLY A 286 -10.06 8.46 -20.75
CA GLY A 286 -8.89 8.05 -19.96
C GLY A 286 -7.96 9.24 -19.64
N THR A 287 -7.75 10.12 -20.62
CA THR A 287 -6.99 11.37 -20.45
C THR A 287 -7.66 12.30 -19.44
N LEU A 288 -8.97 12.52 -19.58
CA LEU A 288 -9.76 13.37 -18.68
C LEU A 288 -9.71 12.90 -17.22
N LEU A 289 -9.88 11.59 -16.99
CA LEU A 289 -9.80 10.98 -15.67
C LEU A 289 -8.41 11.19 -15.05
N GLY A 290 -7.35 11.00 -15.86
CA GLY A 290 -5.97 11.21 -15.42
C GLY A 290 -5.68 12.65 -15.01
N ASP A 291 -6.20 13.62 -15.77
CA ASP A 291 -5.96 15.05 -15.52
C ASP A 291 -6.76 15.54 -14.30
N ARG A 292 -8.07 15.27 -14.25
CA ARG A 292 -8.93 15.63 -13.12
C ARG A 292 -8.52 14.94 -11.82
N GLY A 293 -8.09 13.69 -11.93
CA GLY A 293 -7.61 12.91 -10.80
C GLY A 293 -6.21 13.29 -10.31
N ALA A 294 -5.48 14.16 -11.03
CA ALA A 294 -4.07 14.45 -10.80
C ALA A 294 -3.23 13.15 -10.70
N GLU A 295 -3.43 12.23 -11.64
CA GLU A 295 -2.89 10.87 -11.59
C GLU A 295 -1.44 10.80 -12.08
N PHE A 296 -0.53 11.31 -11.25
CA PHE A 296 0.91 11.36 -11.48
C PHE A 296 1.68 10.72 -10.34
N GLY A 297 2.76 10.00 -10.66
CA GLY A 297 3.66 9.43 -9.65
C GLY A 297 4.32 10.54 -8.82
N THR A 298 4.13 10.52 -7.50
CA THR A 298 4.68 11.55 -6.58
C THR A 298 6.20 11.62 -6.55
N VAL A 299 6.88 10.53 -6.90
CA VAL A 299 8.35 10.43 -6.97
C VAL A 299 8.85 10.56 -8.40
N THR A 300 8.22 9.88 -9.36
CA THR A 300 8.72 9.76 -10.73
C THR A 300 8.12 10.78 -11.70
N GLY A 301 7.03 11.45 -11.33
CA GLY A 301 6.26 12.35 -12.20
C GLY A 301 5.50 11.64 -13.34
N ARG A 302 5.63 10.32 -13.49
CA ARG A 302 5.01 9.58 -14.60
C ARG A 302 3.49 9.57 -14.47
N ARG A 303 2.81 9.82 -15.59
CA ARG A 303 1.36 9.68 -15.70
C ARG A 303 0.96 8.23 -15.46
N ARG A 304 -0.10 8.03 -14.68
CA ARG A 304 -0.65 6.70 -14.40
C ARG A 304 -1.64 6.31 -15.49
N ARG A 305 -1.75 5.01 -15.72
CA ARG A 305 -2.78 4.45 -16.60
C ARG A 305 -4.11 4.60 -15.90
N CYS A 306 -5.15 5.01 -16.62
CA CYS A 306 -6.49 5.24 -16.09
C CYS A 306 -7.50 4.38 -16.83
N GLY A 307 -8.58 4.00 -16.13
CA GLY A 307 -9.61 3.13 -16.67
C GLY A 307 -10.91 3.24 -15.88
N TRP A 308 -11.96 2.62 -16.41
CA TRP A 308 -13.24 2.53 -15.71
C TRP A 308 -13.13 1.71 -14.42
N PHE A 309 -14.08 1.92 -13.49
CA PHE A 309 -14.15 1.12 -12.27
C PHE A 309 -14.31 -0.37 -12.61
N ASP A 310 -13.50 -1.21 -11.99
CA ASP A 310 -13.53 -2.66 -12.22
C ASP A 310 -14.17 -3.35 -11.00
N ALA A 311 -15.48 -3.57 -11.08
CA ALA A 311 -16.23 -4.18 -9.98
C ALA A 311 -15.94 -5.68 -9.85
N ALA A 312 -15.63 -6.39 -10.95
CA ALA A 312 -15.26 -7.81 -10.88
C ALA A 312 -13.96 -8.00 -10.08
N LEU A 313 -12.99 -7.13 -10.30
CA LEU A 313 -11.74 -7.11 -9.56
C LEU A 313 -11.90 -6.66 -8.11
N VAL A 314 -12.63 -5.56 -7.86
CA VAL A 314 -12.86 -5.09 -6.49
C VAL A 314 -13.65 -6.13 -5.70
N ARG A 315 -14.63 -6.81 -6.31
CA ARG A 315 -15.32 -7.95 -5.70
C ARG A 315 -14.35 -9.06 -5.31
N GLN A 316 -13.42 -9.42 -6.19
CA GLN A 316 -12.38 -10.40 -5.86
C GLN A 316 -11.54 -9.92 -4.66
N ALA A 317 -11.11 -8.66 -4.67
CA ALA A 317 -10.37 -8.06 -3.56
C ALA A 317 -11.16 -8.11 -2.24
N VAL A 318 -12.46 -7.84 -2.29
CA VAL A 318 -13.36 -7.94 -1.13
C VAL A 318 -13.32 -9.33 -0.52
N LYS A 319 -13.42 -10.38 -1.35
CA LYS A 319 -13.42 -11.77 -0.87
C LYS A 319 -12.07 -12.21 -0.32
N VAL A 320 -10.97 -11.96 -1.05
CA VAL A 320 -9.65 -12.49 -0.68
C VAL A 320 -9.01 -11.72 0.47
N ALA A 321 -9.30 -10.43 0.59
CA ALA A 321 -8.71 -9.58 1.62
C ALA A 321 -9.60 -9.40 2.85
N GLY A 322 -10.79 -10.02 2.86
CA GLY A 322 -11.74 -9.96 3.97
C GLY A 322 -12.32 -8.57 4.21
N ILE A 323 -12.50 -7.77 3.16
CA ILE A 323 -13.02 -6.40 3.27
C ILE A 323 -14.49 -6.45 3.72
N GLN A 324 -14.81 -5.69 4.75
CA GLN A 324 -16.17 -5.60 5.32
C GLN A 324 -16.89 -4.31 4.92
N GLY A 325 -16.17 -3.30 4.45
CA GLY A 325 -16.72 -2.07 3.92
C GLY A 325 -15.73 -1.36 3.00
N LEU A 326 -16.26 -0.60 2.05
CA LEU A 326 -15.49 0.19 1.11
C LEU A 326 -15.50 1.67 1.50
N ALA A 327 -14.31 2.28 1.44
CA ALA A 327 -14.17 3.71 1.31
C ALA A 327 -14.01 4.05 -0.18
N LEU A 328 -15.06 4.58 -0.79
CA LEU A 328 -15.03 4.99 -2.20
C LEU A 328 -14.50 6.42 -2.29
N THR A 329 -13.47 6.65 -3.10
CA THR A 329 -12.79 7.95 -3.21
C THR A 329 -12.85 8.53 -4.61
N LYS A 330 -12.63 9.84 -4.71
CA LYS A 330 -12.58 10.60 -5.97
C LYS A 330 -13.84 10.46 -6.83
N LEU A 331 -15.03 10.47 -6.21
CA LEU A 331 -16.29 10.46 -6.96
C LEU A 331 -16.43 11.72 -7.84
N ASP A 332 -15.91 12.85 -7.37
CA ASP A 332 -15.89 14.16 -8.04
C ASP A 332 -15.16 14.17 -9.38
N VAL A 333 -14.24 13.23 -9.60
CA VAL A 333 -13.53 13.10 -10.89
C VAL A 333 -14.50 12.73 -12.03
N LEU A 334 -15.59 12.04 -11.70
CA LEU A 334 -16.61 11.58 -12.65
C LEU A 334 -17.66 12.67 -12.97
N ASP A 335 -17.65 13.80 -12.27
CA ASP A 335 -18.64 14.86 -12.43
C ASP A 335 -18.74 15.37 -13.89
N GLY A 336 -19.96 15.50 -14.40
CA GLY A 336 -20.21 16.03 -15.75
C GLY A 336 -19.98 15.05 -16.90
N LEU A 337 -19.63 13.78 -16.63
CA LEU A 337 -19.67 12.74 -17.65
C LEU A 337 -21.12 12.38 -17.96
N ALA A 338 -21.46 12.26 -19.25
CA ALA A 338 -22.81 11.89 -19.68
C ALA A 338 -23.09 10.39 -19.50
N GLU A 339 -22.05 9.57 -19.64
CA GLU A 339 -22.12 8.11 -19.54
C GLU A 339 -20.94 7.60 -18.70
N LEU A 340 -21.21 6.60 -17.86
CA LEU A 340 -20.22 5.89 -17.07
C LEU A 340 -20.26 4.40 -17.40
N LYS A 341 -19.10 3.75 -17.32
CA LYS A 341 -19.00 2.30 -17.48
C LYS A 341 -18.40 1.65 -16.24
N ILE A 342 -18.89 0.46 -15.93
CA ILE A 342 -18.39 -0.39 -14.83
C ILE A 342 -17.99 -1.74 -15.41
N GLY A 343 -16.75 -2.17 -15.20
CA GLY A 343 -16.29 -3.51 -15.53
C GLY A 343 -16.96 -4.54 -14.62
N VAL A 344 -17.86 -5.36 -15.15
CA VAL A 344 -18.64 -6.36 -14.40
C VAL A 344 -18.12 -7.79 -14.54
N GLY A 345 -17.15 -7.99 -15.44
CA GLY A 345 -16.50 -9.26 -15.69
C GLY A 345 -15.55 -9.16 -16.87
N TYR A 346 -15.05 -10.32 -17.31
CA TYR A 346 -14.11 -10.43 -18.43
C TYR A 346 -14.55 -11.52 -19.39
N ARG A 347 -14.39 -11.29 -20.69
CA ARG A 347 -14.49 -12.33 -21.72
C ARG A 347 -13.10 -12.91 -21.94
N ILE A 348 -12.96 -14.22 -21.75
CA ILE A 348 -11.69 -14.95 -21.87
C ILE A 348 -11.98 -16.28 -22.56
N GLY A 349 -11.40 -16.51 -23.74
CA GLY A 349 -11.64 -17.74 -24.50
C GLY A 349 -13.10 -17.97 -24.88
N GLY A 350 -13.88 -16.90 -25.05
CA GLY A 350 -15.31 -16.95 -25.36
C GLY A 350 -16.24 -17.05 -24.14
N GLU A 351 -15.72 -17.32 -22.95
CA GLU A 351 -16.50 -17.38 -21.71
C GLU A 351 -16.46 -16.07 -20.94
N VAL A 352 -17.57 -15.70 -20.29
CA VAL A 352 -17.63 -14.53 -19.40
C VAL A 352 -17.42 -14.97 -17.96
N VAL A 353 -16.37 -14.45 -17.32
CA VAL A 353 -16.02 -14.74 -15.93
C VAL A 353 -16.08 -13.47 -15.07
N ARG A 354 -16.43 -13.62 -13.79
CA ARG A 354 -16.50 -12.53 -12.80
C ARG A 354 -15.31 -12.51 -11.83
N ARG A 355 -14.14 -12.93 -12.32
CA ARG A 355 -12.85 -12.91 -11.60
C ARG A 355 -11.72 -12.76 -12.59
N LEU A 356 -10.63 -12.14 -12.17
CA LEU A 356 -9.41 -12.14 -12.97
C LEU A 356 -8.69 -13.50 -12.79
N PRO A 357 -8.33 -14.21 -13.87
CA PRO A 357 -7.63 -15.49 -13.75
C PRO A 357 -6.25 -15.34 -13.11
N ALA A 358 -5.71 -16.41 -12.51
CA ALA A 358 -4.35 -16.38 -11.97
C ALA A 358 -3.26 -16.41 -13.06
N ALA A 359 -3.53 -17.06 -14.20
CA ALA A 359 -2.55 -17.25 -15.26
C ALA A 359 -2.24 -15.93 -16.00
N PRO A 360 -0.97 -15.49 -16.10
CA PRO A 360 -0.63 -14.19 -16.70
C PRO A 360 -1.12 -14.03 -18.14
N GLY A 361 -1.03 -15.09 -18.95
CA GLY A 361 -1.53 -15.06 -20.34
C GLY A 361 -3.04 -14.85 -20.42
N ALA A 362 -3.81 -15.47 -19.52
CA ALA A 362 -5.25 -15.27 -19.45
C ALA A 362 -5.64 -13.89 -18.92
N GLN A 363 -4.85 -13.32 -17.99
CA GLN A 363 -5.03 -11.92 -17.56
C GLN A 363 -4.79 -10.94 -18.71
N ALA A 364 -3.76 -11.18 -19.53
CA ALA A 364 -3.42 -10.33 -20.66
C ALA A 364 -4.48 -10.41 -21.78
N ALA A 365 -5.11 -11.57 -21.98
CA ALA A 365 -6.17 -11.78 -22.97
C ALA A 365 -7.57 -11.36 -22.47
N ALA A 366 -7.70 -10.86 -21.25
CA ALA A 366 -8.99 -10.53 -20.65
C ALA A 366 -9.58 -9.25 -21.27
N GLU A 367 -10.72 -9.38 -21.94
CA GLU A 367 -11.51 -8.26 -22.43
C GLU A 367 -12.57 -7.86 -21.41
N ALA A 368 -12.57 -6.60 -20.95
CA ALA A 368 -13.58 -6.15 -20.00
C ALA A 368 -15.00 -6.18 -20.59
N VAL A 369 -15.94 -6.72 -19.81
CA VAL A 369 -17.37 -6.63 -20.06
C VAL A 369 -17.91 -5.48 -19.22
N PHE A 370 -18.50 -4.48 -19.89
CA PHE A 370 -18.99 -3.27 -19.25
C PHE A 370 -20.51 -3.27 -19.07
N GLU A 371 -20.95 -2.81 -17.90
CA GLU A 371 -22.28 -2.26 -17.70
C GLU A 371 -22.21 -0.74 -17.90
N THR A 372 -23.19 -0.18 -18.60
CA THR A 372 -23.26 1.26 -18.90
C THR A 372 -24.34 1.90 -18.04
N MET A 373 -24.02 3.05 -17.44
CA MET A 373 -24.92 3.83 -16.61
C MET A 373 -24.96 5.29 -17.10
N GLU A 374 -26.11 5.93 -16.90
CA GLU A 374 -26.23 7.37 -17.06
C GLU A 374 -25.31 8.07 -16.05
N GLY A 375 -24.52 9.03 -16.52
CA GLY A 375 -23.72 9.88 -15.66
C GLY A 375 -24.56 10.99 -15.01
N TRP A 376 -23.92 12.09 -14.61
CA TRP A 376 -24.62 13.22 -13.99
C TRP A 376 -24.08 14.57 -14.41
N SER A 377 -24.99 15.54 -14.51
CA SER A 377 -24.67 16.96 -14.52
C SER A 377 -24.53 17.49 -13.09
N GLY A 378 -23.72 18.53 -12.91
CA GLY A 378 -23.46 19.14 -11.60
C GLY A 378 -22.24 18.54 -10.91
N SER A 379 -22.08 18.86 -9.63
CA SER A 379 -20.88 18.54 -8.85
C SER A 379 -21.24 17.68 -7.65
N THR A 380 -20.47 16.62 -7.41
CA THR A 380 -20.46 15.89 -6.14
C THR A 380 -19.47 16.51 -5.15
N ARG A 381 -18.54 17.34 -5.64
CA ARG A 381 -17.51 17.99 -4.82
C ARG A 381 -18.10 18.74 -3.63
N GLY A 382 -17.61 18.42 -2.43
CA GLY A 382 -18.01 19.08 -1.18
C GLY A 382 -19.27 18.51 -0.53
N ALA A 383 -19.95 17.53 -1.14
CA ALA A 383 -21.12 16.89 -0.54
C ALA A 383 -20.76 16.16 0.76
N ARG A 384 -21.59 16.36 1.80
CA ARG A 384 -21.40 15.81 3.16
C ARG A 384 -22.54 14.90 3.62
N SER A 385 -23.59 14.80 2.83
CA SER A 385 -24.68 13.84 2.99
C SER A 385 -25.10 13.24 1.64
N TRP A 386 -25.79 12.10 1.68
CA TRP A 386 -26.37 11.49 0.48
C TRP A 386 -27.40 12.39 -0.22
N ALA A 387 -28.06 13.29 0.53
CA ALA A 387 -29.04 14.22 -0.01
C ALA A 387 -28.40 15.34 -0.85
N ASP A 388 -27.10 15.61 -0.64
CA ASP A 388 -26.35 16.62 -1.38
C ASP A 388 -25.84 16.08 -2.74
N LEU A 389 -25.96 14.77 -2.98
CA LEU A 389 -25.47 14.13 -4.19
C LEU A 389 -26.53 14.13 -5.31
N PRO A 390 -26.13 14.28 -6.59
CA PRO A 390 -27.01 14.00 -7.72
C PRO A 390 -27.57 12.58 -7.66
N ALA A 391 -28.84 12.40 -8.00
CA ALA A 391 -29.52 11.10 -7.92
C ALA A 391 -28.79 9.99 -8.71
N GLN A 392 -28.20 10.32 -9.86
CA GLN A 392 -27.43 9.34 -10.66
C GLN A 392 -26.09 8.99 -9.99
N ALA A 393 -25.44 9.92 -9.29
CA ALA A 393 -24.26 9.63 -8.50
C ALA A 393 -24.58 8.66 -7.36
N VAL A 394 -25.72 8.84 -6.68
CA VAL A 394 -26.20 7.89 -5.67
C VAL A 394 -26.43 6.50 -6.28
N LYS A 395 -27.11 6.42 -7.43
CA LYS A 395 -27.31 5.14 -8.13
C LYS A 395 -26.00 4.46 -8.53
N TYR A 396 -25.01 5.23 -9.00
CA TYR A 396 -23.68 4.69 -9.31
C TYR A 396 -23.02 4.05 -8.09
N VAL A 397 -23.05 4.73 -6.94
CA VAL A 397 -22.47 4.18 -5.69
C VAL A 397 -23.24 2.95 -5.22
N ARG A 398 -24.58 2.94 -5.27
CA ARG A 398 -25.39 1.75 -4.95
C ARG A 398 -25.08 0.59 -5.88
N ARG A 399 -24.90 0.85 -7.17
CA ARG A 399 -24.54 -0.19 -8.14
C ARG A 399 -23.16 -0.78 -7.87
N ILE A 400 -22.19 0.03 -7.43
CA ILE A 400 -20.90 -0.46 -6.96
C ILE A 400 -21.08 -1.39 -5.75
N GLU A 401 -21.90 -1.04 -4.77
CA GLU A 401 -22.16 -1.89 -3.60
C GLU A 401 -22.71 -3.27 -4.01
N GLU A 402 -23.69 -3.28 -4.92
CA GLU A 402 -24.29 -4.50 -5.45
C GLU A 402 -23.28 -5.38 -6.19
N LEU A 403 -22.49 -4.78 -7.08
CA LEU A 403 -21.54 -5.52 -7.93
C LEU A 403 -20.33 -6.03 -7.16
N THR A 404 -19.86 -5.27 -6.17
CA THR A 404 -18.71 -5.62 -5.32
C THR A 404 -19.10 -6.51 -4.14
N GLU A 405 -20.40 -6.62 -3.85
CA GLU A 405 -20.96 -7.34 -2.70
C GLU A 405 -20.41 -6.83 -1.37
N ALA A 406 -20.14 -5.52 -1.28
CA ALA A 406 -19.65 -4.84 -0.09
C ALA A 406 -20.28 -3.45 0.04
N PRO A 407 -20.68 -3.02 1.27
CA PRO A 407 -21.25 -1.70 1.48
C PRO A 407 -20.17 -0.61 1.35
N VAL A 408 -20.56 0.57 0.86
CA VAL A 408 -19.74 1.77 0.91
C VAL A 408 -19.98 2.42 2.27
N THR A 409 -19.01 2.25 3.17
CA THR A 409 -19.06 2.75 4.55
C THR A 409 -18.57 4.19 4.66
N LEU A 410 -17.77 4.63 3.68
CA LEU A 410 -17.23 5.98 3.60
C LEU A 410 -17.19 6.41 2.13
N LEU A 411 -17.65 7.62 1.83
CA LEU A 411 -17.59 8.19 0.48
C LEU A 411 -16.88 9.55 0.52
N SER A 412 -15.71 9.63 -0.13
CA SER A 412 -14.95 10.87 -0.27
C SER A 412 -15.34 11.59 -1.55
N THR A 413 -15.79 12.84 -1.39
CA THR A 413 -16.32 13.67 -2.47
C THR A 413 -15.33 14.77 -2.89
N SER A 414 -14.19 14.92 -2.23
CA SER A 414 -13.10 15.78 -2.69
C SER A 414 -11.77 15.39 -2.03
N PRO A 415 -10.64 16.02 -2.39
CA PRO A 415 -9.38 15.88 -1.66
C PRO A 415 -9.43 16.40 -0.21
N GLU A 416 -10.35 17.31 0.12
CA GLU A 416 -10.48 17.91 1.45
C GLU A 416 -10.95 16.88 2.48
N ARG A 417 -10.39 16.94 3.69
CA ARG A 417 -10.66 15.95 4.74
C ARG A 417 -12.15 15.86 5.10
N ASP A 418 -12.80 17.00 5.27
CA ASP A 418 -14.18 17.13 5.76
C ASP A 418 -15.22 16.81 4.67
N ASP A 419 -14.80 16.71 3.42
CA ASP A 419 -15.65 16.33 2.29
C ASP A 419 -15.72 14.81 2.19
N THR A 420 -16.32 14.23 3.23
CA THR A 420 -16.45 12.79 3.45
C THR A 420 -17.81 12.48 4.04
N ILE A 421 -18.59 11.63 3.37
CA ILE A 421 -19.86 11.10 3.86
C ILE A 421 -19.56 9.81 4.63
N LEU A 422 -19.78 9.81 5.95
CA LEU A 422 -19.61 8.64 6.81
C LEU A 422 -20.94 7.91 6.97
N VAL A 423 -21.01 6.66 6.50
CA VAL A 423 -22.23 5.82 6.59
C VAL A 423 -22.16 4.88 7.78
N ARG A 424 -20.99 4.28 8.01
CA ARG A 424 -20.70 3.42 9.15
C ARG A 424 -19.30 3.73 9.65
N ASP A 425 -19.17 3.93 10.95
CA ASP A 425 -17.90 4.21 11.58
C ASP A 425 -17.07 2.91 11.73
N PRO A 426 -15.88 2.83 11.11
CA PRO A 426 -15.04 1.63 11.22
C PRO A 426 -14.62 1.26 12.65
N PHE A 427 -14.60 2.22 13.58
CA PHE A 427 -14.21 1.98 14.98
C PHE A 427 -15.38 1.58 15.90
N GLU A 428 -16.63 1.76 15.48
CA GLU A 428 -17.81 1.61 16.36
C GLU A 428 -18.58 0.31 16.17
N GLY A 429 -18.18 -0.52 15.20
CA GLY A 429 -18.82 -1.81 14.96
C GLY A 429 -19.93 -1.67 13.97
#